data_AF-A0A150PHR2-F1
#
_entry.id   AF-A0A150PHR2-F1
#
_cell.length_a   1.000
_cell.length_b   1.000
_cell.length_c   1.000
_cell.angle_alpha   90.00
_cell.angle_beta   90.00
_cell.angle_gamma   90.00
#
_symmetry.space_group_name_H-M   'P 1'
#
loop_
_entity.id
_entity.type
_entity.pdbx_description
1 polymer ?
#
loop_
_entity_poly.entity_id
_entity_poly.type
_entity_poly.pdbx_seq_one_letter_code
_entity_poly.pdbx_strand_id
1 'polypeptide(L)'
;MPAVMIGLVVLLALLLAGIWVTFGLLGMAVTLVVAGAVGWLADRIVPGELPYGWLGAIVAGLLGSWLGSMVLGPVGPSVGGIPVLPALAGAVVLAFAYDVLHKQVSKRASRARP
;
A
#
# COMPACT_ATOMS: atom_id res chain seq x y z
N MET A 1 27.96 -31.18 -29.46
CA MET A 1 26.50 -31.18 -29.21
C MET A 1 26.13 -30.79 -27.77
N PRO A 2 26.65 -31.41 -26.69
CA PRO A 2 26.14 -31.16 -25.32
C PRO A 2 26.51 -29.77 -24.75
N ALA A 3 27.71 -29.26 -25.03
CA ALA A 3 28.12 -27.94 -24.55
C ALA A 3 27.25 -26.79 -25.10
N VAL A 4 26.81 -26.91 -26.36
CA VAL A 4 25.91 -25.92 -27.00
C VAL A 4 24.51 -25.97 -26.36
N MET A 5 24.01 -27.17 -26.05
CA MET A 5 22.72 -27.32 -25.37
C MET A 5 22.73 -26.73 -23.96
N ILE A 6 23.80 -26.94 -23.19
CA ILE A 6 23.95 -26.33 -21.86
C ILE A 6 23.99 -24.81 -21.97
N GLY A 7 24.78 -24.26 -22.89
CA GLY A 7 24.84 -22.82 -23.13
C GLY A 7 23.48 -22.22 -23.51
N LEU A 8 22.72 -22.92 -24.36
CA LEU A 8 21.40 -22.47 -24.81
C LEU A 8 20.34 -22.55 -23.70
N VAL A 9 20.39 -23.56 -22.85
CA VAL A 9 19.51 -23.71 -21.68
C VAL A 9 19.82 -22.64 -20.63
N VAL A 10 21.10 -22.36 -20.36
CA VAL A 10 21.51 -21.28 -19.45
C VAL A 10 21.06 -19.92 -19.99
N LEU A 11 21.25 -19.67 -21.30
CA LEU A 11 20.79 -18.44 -21.94
C LEU A 11 19.26 -18.29 -21.84
N LEU A 12 18.51 -19.35 -22.12
CA LEU A 12 17.06 -19.36 -21.99
C LEU A 12 16.62 -19.10 -20.55
N ALA A 13 17.26 -19.74 -19.57
CA ALA A 13 16.96 -19.54 -18.15
C ALA A 13 17.24 -18.09 -17.70
N LEU A 14 18.34 -17.49 -18.16
CA LEU A 14 18.66 -16.09 -17.89
C LEU A 14 17.63 -15.12 -18.51
N LEU A 15 17.18 -15.40 -19.73
CA LEU A 15 16.13 -14.61 -20.38
C LEU A 15 14.79 -14.70 -19.62
N LEU A 16 14.39 -15.91 -19.21
CA LEU A 16 13.17 -16.12 -18.43
C LEU A 16 13.25 -15.47 -17.05
N ALA A 17 14.41 -15.54 -16.38
CA ALA A 17 14.64 -14.86 -15.11
C ALA A 17 14.52 -13.34 -15.24
N GLY A 18 15.07 -12.76 -16.31
CA GLY A 18 14.97 -11.31 -16.59
C GLY A 18 13.53 -10.84 -16.81
N ILE A 19 12.73 -11.63 -17.53
CA ILE A 19 11.30 -11.37 -17.72
C ILE A 19 10.59 -11.42 -16.36
N TRP A 20 10.83 -12.46 -15.56
CA TRP A 20 10.19 -12.64 -14.25
C TRP A 20 10.48 -11.46 -13.30
N VAL A 21 11.73 -10.99 -13.26
CA VAL A 21 12.14 -9.83 -12.45
C VAL A 21 11.45 -8.55 -12.92
N THR A 22 11.35 -8.33 -14.24
CA THR A 22 10.71 -7.13 -14.80
C THR A 22 9.23 -7.06 -14.42
N PHE A 23 8.51 -8.19 -14.53
CA PHE A 23 7.11 -8.26 -14.12
C PHE A 23 6.93 -8.05 -12.61
N GLY A 24 7.84 -8.55 -11.78
CA GLY A 24 7.82 -8.31 -10.33
C GLY A 24 7.99 -6.84 -9.94
N LEU A 25 8.95 -6.15 -10.55
CA LEU A 25 9.22 -4.73 -10.29
C LEU A 25 8.06 -3.83 -10.74
N LEU A 26 7.47 -4.13 -11.90
CA LEU A 26 6.27 -3.42 -12.38
C LEU A 26 5.08 -3.61 -11.43
N GLY A 27 4.89 -4.82 -10.90
CA GLY A 27 3.89 -5.11 -9.88
C GLY A 27 4.05 -4.20 -8.67
N MET A 28 5.23 -4.21 -8.03
CA MET A 28 5.50 -3.39 -6.84
C MET A 28 5.34 -1.88 -7.09
N ALA A 29 5.76 -1.38 -8.25
CA ALA A 29 5.61 0.03 -8.61
C ALA A 29 4.13 0.43 -8.71
N VAL A 30 3.31 -0.38 -9.38
CA VAL A 30 1.87 -0.15 -9.49
C VAL A 30 1.21 -0.21 -8.12
N THR A 31 1.60 -1.17 -7.28
CA THR A 31 1.08 -1.30 -5.91
C THR A 31 1.31 -0.05 -5.08
N LEU A 32 2.52 0.52 -5.14
CA LEU A 32 2.86 1.75 -4.43
C LEU A 32 2.06 2.96 -4.94
N VAL A 33 1.88 3.08 -6.26
CA VAL A 33 1.07 4.15 -6.85
C VAL A 33 -0.39 4.03 -6.44
N VAL A 34 -0.97 2.82 -6.50
CA VAL A 34 -2.36 2.56 -6.12
C VAL A 34 -2.56 2.78 -4.62
N ALA A 35 -1.64 2.29 -3.78
CA ALA A 35 -1.72 2.50 -2.34
C ALA A 35 -1.64 4.00 -1.96
N GLY A 36 -0.74 4.76 -2.59
CA GLY A 36 -0.66 6.21 -2.41
C GLY A 36 -1.91 6.94 -2.89
N ALA A 37 -2.47 6.57 -4.04
CA ALA A 37 -3.70 7.16 -4.56
C ALA A 37 -4.91 6.86 -3.66
N VAL A 38 -5.02 5.64 -3.14
CA VAL A 38 -6.08 5.22 -2.21
C VAL A 38 -5.98 5.96 -0.90
N GLY A 39 -4.79 6.07 -0.31
CA GLY A 39 -4.58 6.82 0.92
C GLY A 39 -4.89 8.31 0.74
N TRP A 40 -4.47 8.91 -0.38
CA TRP A 40 -4.78 10.30 -0.70
C TRP A 40 -6.30 10.53 -0.83
N LEU A 41 -7.02 9.55 -1.39
CA LEU A 41 -8.48 9.62 -1.50
C LEU A 41 -9.17 9.47 -0.13
N ALA A 42 -8.64 8.62 0.75
CA ALA A 42 -9.13 8.46 2.12
C ALA A 42 -8.95 9.75 2.95
N ASP A 43 -7.82 10.41 2.83
CA ASP A 43 -7.53 11.70 3.49
C ASP A 43 -8.49 12.81 3.07
N ARG A 44 -9.00 12.75 1.83
CA ARG A 44 -10.02 13.70 1.34
C ARG A 44 -11.42 13.42 1.86
N ILE A 45 -11.71 12.17 2.25
CA ILE A 45 -13.02 11.73 2.75
C ILE A 45 -13.11 11.95 4.27
N VAL A 46 -12.00 11.77 4.99
CA VAL A 46 -11.96 11.94 6.44
C VAL A 46 -11.70 13.41 6.80
N PRO A 47 -12.54 14.05 7.64
CA PRO A 47 -12.33 15.43 8.09
C PRO A 47 -11.21 15.50 9.14
N GLY A 48 -9.96 15.40 8.69
CA GLY A 48 -8.74 15.55 9.46
C GLY A 48 -7.51 15.44 8.56
N GLU A 49 -6.60 16.41 8.60
CA GLU A 49 -5.36 16.35 7.83
C GLU A 49 -4.39 15.38 8.51
N LEU A 50 -4.01 14.30 7.83
CA LEU A 50 -2.88 13.49 8.31
C LEU A 50 -1.60 14.35 8.24
N PRO A 51 -0.88 14.52 9.36
CA PRO A 51 0.43 15.14 9.31
C PRO A 51 1.31 14.26 8.43
N TYR A 52 2.22 14.88 7.67
CA TYR A 52 3.06 14.27 6.61
C TYR A 52 2.46 14.21 5.19
N GLY A 53 1.23 14.70 4.95
CA GLY A 53 0.68 14.89 3.59
C GLY A 53 0.71 13.62 2.73
N TRP A 54 1.38 13.66 1.58
CA TRP A 54 1.56 12.50 0.67
C TRP A 54 2.20 11.28 1.35
N LEU A 55 3.10 11.49 2.31
CA LEU A 55 3.73 10.38 3.03
C LEU A 55 2.75 9.70 3.99
N GLY A 56 1.87 10.49 4.63
CA GLY A 56 0.77 10.00 5.45
C GLY A 56 -0.21 9.17 4.62
N ALA A 57 -0.55 9.65 3.43
CA ALA A 57 -1.39 8.93 2.46
C ALA A 57 -0.79 7.57 2.07
N ILE A 58 0.50 7.49 1.71
CA ILE A 58 1.13 6.20 1.37
C ILE A 58 1.07 5.23 2.56
N VAL A 59 1.41 5.69 3.77
CA VAL A 59 1.44 4.83 4.97
C VAL A 59 0.02 4.39 5.35
N ALA A 60 -0.96 5.28 5.29
CA ALA A 60 -2.37 4.96 5.51
C ALA A 60 -2.90 3.98 4.45
N GLY A 61 -2.47 4.11 3.20
CA GLY A 61 -2.78 3.17 2.11
C GLY A 61 -2.15 1.79 2.33
N LEU A 62 -0.87 1.72 2.72
CA LEU A 62 -0.18 0.45 3.01
C LEU A 62 -0.79 -0.25 4.23
N LEU A 63 -0.87 0.45 5.36
CA LEU A 63 -1.45 -0.11 6.59
C LEU A 63 -2.94 -0.40 6.42
N GLY A 64 -3.66 0.44 5.68
CA GLY A 64 -5.06 0.25 5.34
C GLY A 64 -5.31 -0.96 4.44
N SER A 65 -4.42 -1.24 3.50
CA SER A 65 -4.45 -2.49 2.72
C SER A 65 -4.25 -3.74 3.57
N TRP A 66 -3.36 -3.66 4.55
CA TRP A 66 -3.08 -4.77 5.45
C TRP A 66 -4.23 -5.00 6.43
N LEU A 67 -4.72 -3.95 7.08
CA LEU A 67 -5.88 -4.02 7.99
C LEU A 67 -7.17 -4.36 7.25
N GLY A 68 -7.41 -3.74 6.11
CA GLY A 68 -8.59 -3.97 5.29
C GLY A 68 -8.65 -5.40 4.77
N SER A 69 -7.54 -5.96 4.30
CA SER A 69 -7.48 -7.35 3.85
C SER A 69 -7.68 -8.35 5.00
N MET A 70 -7.23 -8.03 6.22
CA MET A 70 -7.50 -8.85 7.40
C MET A 70 -8.98 -8.84 7.81
N VAL A 71 -9.67 -7.71 7.67
CA VAL A 71 -11.06 -7.55 8.13
C VAL A 71 -12.08 -7.97 7.07
N LEU A 72 -11.86 -7.60 5.80
CA LEU A 72 -12.79 -7.84 4.70
C LEU A 72 -12.43 -9.07 3.86
N GLY A 73 -11.20 -9.60 3.97
CA GLY A 73 -10.69 -10.65 3.09
C GLY A 73 -10.29 -10.13 1.70
N PRO A 74 -9.76 -10.99 0.82
CA PRO A 74 -9.31 -10.62 -0.54
C PRO A 74 -10.49 -10.50 -1.50
N VAL A 75 -11.44 -9.62 -1.19
CA VAL A 75 -12.61 -9.37 -2.03
C VAL A 75 -12.32 -8.23 -2.99
N GLY A 76 -12.48 -8.48 -4.29
CA GLY A 76 -12.36 -7.49 -5.35
C GLY A 76 -11.09 -7.61 -6.20
N PRO A 77 -10.99 -6.80 -7.27
CA PRO A 77 -9.86 -6.85 -8.20
C PRO A 77 -8.55 -6.50 -7.50
N SER A 78 -7.57 -7.40 -7.61
CA SER A 78 -6.21 -7.22 -7.11
C SER A 78 -5.37 -6.49 -8.15
N VAL A 79 -4.81 -5.35 -7.78
CA VAL A 79 -3.89 -4.59 -8.63
C VAL A 79 -2.52 -4.59 -7.94
N GLY A 80 -1.52 -5.23 -8.57
CA GLY A 80 -0.19 -5.36 -7.99
C GLY A 80 -0.10 -6.24 -6.72
N GLY A 81 -1.06 -7.15 -6.52
CA GLY A 81 -1.09 -8.03 -5.34
C GLY A 81 -1.76 -7.43 -4.11
N ILE A 82 -2.27 -6.20 -4.20
CA ILE A 82 -3.13 -5.60 -3.16
C ILE A 82 -4.58 -5.59 -3.64
N PRO A 83 -5.53 -6.14 -2.87
CA PRO A 83 -6.96 -6.01 -3.18
C PRO A 83 -7.42 -4.56 -2.92
N VAL A 84 -7.92 -3.90 -3.97
CA VAL A 84 -8.19 -2.45 -3.98
C VAL A 84 -9.33 -2.05 -3.04
N LEU A 85 -10.42 -2.82 -3.01
CA LEU A 85 -11.57 -2.53 -2.14
C LEU A 85 -11.23 -2.61 -0.65
N PRO A 86 -10.59 -3.71 -0.16
CA PRO A 86 -10.13 -3.80 1.22
C PRO A 86 -9.15 -2.67 1.57
N ALA A 87 -8.24 -2.32 0.66
CA ALA A 87 -7.30 -1.23 0.89
C ALA A 87 -7.96 0.12 1.10
N LEU A 88 -8.98 0.46 0.30
CA LEU A 88 -9.78 1.66 0.49
C LEU A 88 -10.49 1.67 1.85
N ALA A 89 -11.18 0.58 2.18
CA ALA A 89 -11.93 0.48 3.43
C ALA A 89 -11.01 0.58 4.66
N GLY A 90 -9.90 -0.16 4.67
CA GLY A 90 -8.95 -0.11 5.77
C GLY A 90 -8.22 1.23 5.88
N ALA A 91 -7.91 1.90 4.76
CA ALA A 91 -7.30 3.24 4.77
C ALA A 91 -8.25 4.29 5.37
N VAL A 92 -9.53 4.26 5.02
CA VAL A 92 -10.55 5.16 5.59
C VAL A 92 -10.69 4.95 7.11
N VAL A 93 -10.71 3.70 7.57
CA VAL A 93 -10.80 3.38 9.01
C VAL A 93 -9.55 3.86 9.76
N LEU A 94 -8.37 3.66 9.20
CA LEU A 94 -7.10 4.11 9.79
C LEU A 94 -7.00 5.63 9.86
N ALA A 95 -7.36 6.32 8.78
CA ALA A 95 -7.38 7.78 8.74
C ALA A 95 -8.35 8.35 9.79
N PHE A 96 -9.53 7.74 9.93
CA PHE A 96 -10.50 8.12 10.96
C PHE A 96 -9.97 7.86 12.37
N ALA A 97 -9.35 6.70 12.62
CA ALA A 97 -8.78 6.37 13.92
C ALA A 97 -7.64 7.32 14.31
N TYR A 98 -6.79 7.70 13.34
CA TYR A 98 -5.72 8.66 13.54
C TYR A 98 -6.25 10.04 13.95
N ASP A 99 -7.26 10.55 13.23
CA ASP A 99 -7.86 11.86 13.50
C ASP A 99 -8.52 11.91 14.90
N VAL A 100 -9.21 10.84 15.30
CA VAL A 100 -9.77 10.71 16.65
C VAL A 100 -8.68 10.72 17.72
N LEU A 101 -7.60 9.94 17.52
CA LEU A 101 -6.49 9.88 18.47
C LEU A 101 -5.78 11.25 18.60
N HIS A 102 -5.54 11.93 17.48
CA HIS A 102 -4.88 13.23 17.46
C HIS A 102 -5.71 14.31 18.17
N LYS A 103 -7.03 14.33 17.95
CA LYS A 103 -7.97 15.20 18.67
C LYS A 103 -7.95 14.97 20.19
N GLN A 104 -7.79 13.74 20.64
CA GLN A 104 -7.70 13.43 22.08
C GLN A 104 -6.37 13.85 22.71
N VAL A 105 -5.26 13.70 21.98
CA VAL A 105 -3.93 14.13 22.45
C VAL A 105 -3.86 15.66 22.54
N SER A 106 -4.37 16.38 21.55
CA SER A 106 -4.44 17.85 21.54
C SER A 106 -5.28 18.41 22.70
N LYS A 107 -6.45 17.81 22.99
CA LYS A 107 -7.30 18.20 24.14
C LYS A 107 -6.64 17.95 25.50
N ARG A 108 -5.74 16.98 25.64
CA ARG A 108 -5.00 16.74 26.88
C ARG A 108 -3.89 17.76 27.10
N ALA A 109 -3.20 18.18 26.03
CA ALA A 109 -2.11 19.14 26.12
C ALA A 109 -2.57 20.56 26.52
N SER A 110 -3.78 20.97 26.10
CA SER A 110 -4.36 22.27 26.49
C SER A 110 -4.94 22.31 27.91
N ARG A 111 -5.19 21.15 28.53
CA ARG A 111 -5.68 21.05 29.91
C ARG A 111 -4.55 21.00 30.95
N ALA A 112 -3.30 20.91 30.51
CA ALA A 112 -2.11 20.80 31.37
C ALA A 112 -1.29 22.11 31.46
N ARG A 113 -1.73 23.21 30.83
CA ARG A 113 -1.15 24.54 31.05
C ARG A 113 -1.97 25.28 32.12
N PRO A 114 -1.43 25.48 33.34
CA PRO A 114 -2.04 26.31 34.37
C PRO A 114 -2.04 27.79 33.98
#